data_AF-A0A223RSA7-F1
#
_entry.id   AF-A0A223RSA7-F1
#
_cell.length_a   1.000
_cell.length_b   1.000
_cell.length_c   1.000
_cell.angle_alpha   90.00
_cell.angle_beta   90.00
_cell.angle_gamma   90.00
#
_symmetry.space_group_name_H-M   'P 1'
#
loop_
_entity.id
_entity.type
_entity.pdbx_description
1 polymer ?
#
loop_
_entity_poly.entity_id
_entity_poly.type
_entity_poly.pdbx_seq_one_letter_code
_entity_poly.pdbx_strand_id
1 'polypeptide(L)'
;MGTSGHPGTGHRRSRTHHPPVPGTRALRLPGTADRGGRPDVRGAAGPARARPSGGLARPSVRVAPLHTGRGPRWRRRCHPRDAQPLRTALRRRRPDRHARRPLGLPRRPEPERPVGLDRRPHRPADRTSHRRRTHRGGSLTPTTTPDGETLRQRLTERLRTTGRLTTPRWEAAFRVIPRERFVDRFTAAGSDGLTEHDLAADPERALEAIYSDSTLITAWDERGIATSSSTSPGLMALMLEQLDAEPGDRVLEIGTGTGYNAALLCSVLGERAVTSVDVDHDTVGKARSALRECGYAPRVVCGDGARGVPERMPYHRIIATCGVGRIPPEWARQLVPGGILLANLSFALVRLRRTPDGRLSGPFTDTAAFMSMRTGRETTGTTASEILAITGGEAESTHIDRGLPELAEGDVTFLRHLVLPGMHRVTVETERGSEWRAHDTTDGSWIRLVPGDGDTLTVEQSGPRELWPVLTELVETWCEHGKPPPNRYGLTVAPDGSHTVWLDTPQRPVLTLE
;
A
#
# COMPACT_ATOMS: atom_id res chain seq x y z
N MET A 1 -55.52 21.30 -43.05
CA MET A 1 -55.55 22.54 -43.85
C MET A 1 -54.34 23.36 -43.41
N GLY A 2 -53.35 23.76 -44.20
CA GLY A 2 -53.04 23.70 -45.63
C GLY A 2 -51.95 24.76 -45.87
N THR A 3 -50.89 24.40 -46.63
CA THR A 3 -50.10 25.26 -47.55
C THR A 3 -49.39 26.52 -47.01
N SER A 4 -48.06 26.56 -46.85
CA SER A 4 -46.97 26.71 -47.85
C SER A 4 -46.73 28.16 -48.35
N GLY A 5 -45.47 28.60 -48.31
CA GLY A 5 -45.00 29.81 -49.00
C GLY A 5 -43.49 30.07 -48.84
N HIS A 6 -42.69 29.53 -49.76
CA HIS A 6 -41.35 30.00 -50.14
C HIS A 6 -41.49 30.82 -51.43
N PRO A 7 -40.61 31.81 -51.73
CA PRO A 7 -39.33 31.57 -52.45
C PRO A 7 -38.21 32.56 -52.02
N GLY A 8 -36.93 32.52 -52.42
CA GLY A 8 -36.17 31.69 -53.35
C GLY A 8 -34.71 32.23 -53.46
N THR A 9 -33.78 31.28 -53.66
CA THR A 9 -32.55 31.28 -54.50
C THR A 9 -31.45 32.36 -54.39
N GLY A 10 -30.20 31.89 -54.21
CA GLY A 10 -28.98 32.61 -54.62
C GLY A 10 -27.66 31.91 -54.21
N HIS A 11 -27.07 31.14 -55.11
CA HIS A 11 -25.81 30.38 -54.96
C HIS A 11 -24.54 31.25 -54.80
N ARG A 12 -23.58 30.80 -53.98
CA ARG A 12 -22.14 30.76 -54.35
C ARG A 12 -21.38 29.67 -53.58
N ARG A 13 -20.63 28.86 -54.34
CA ARG A 13 -19.72 27.81 -53.87
C ARG A 13 -18.36 28.43 -53.48
N SER A 14 -17.72 27.92 -52.43
CA SER A 14 -16.26 27.93 -52.29
C SER A 14 -15.79 26.60 -51.66
N ARG A 15 -14.87 25.96 -52.36
CA ARG A 15 -14.08 24.79 -51.96
C ARG A 15 -12.85 25.27 -51.19
N THR A 16 -12.45 24.58 -50.13
CA THR A 16 -11.05 24.39 -49.66
C THR A 16 -11.07 23.29 -48.60
N HIS A 17 -10.67 22.06 -48.92
CA HIS A 17 -9.33 21.47 -48.77
C HIS A 17 -8.94 21.08 -47.33
N HIS A 18 -9.10 19.79 -47.04
CA HIS A 18 -8.42 19.05 -45.97
C HIS A 18 -6.92 18.88 -46.29
N PRO A 19 -6.02 19.03 -45.29
CA PRO A 19 -4.68 18.45 -45.34
C PRO A 19 -4.63 17.05 -44.70
N PRO A 20 -3.65 16.21 -45.08
CA PRO A 20 -3.74 14.74 -44.97
C PRO A 20 -3.06 14.12 -43.75
N VAL A 21 -3.49 12.90 -43.45
CA VAL A 21 -2.91 11.89 -42.55
C VAL A 21 -1.50 11.48 -43.03
N PRO A 22 -0.50 11.33 -42.15
CA PRO A 22 0.74 10.62 -42.48
C PRO A 22 0.58 9.12 -42.18
N GLY A 23 0.52 8.33 -43.24
CA GLY A 23 0.66 6.88 -43.19
C GLY A 23 2.12 6.44 -43.26
N THR A 24 2.39 5.37 -42.52
CA THR A 24 3.41 4.33 -42.65
C THR A 24 4.27 4.38 -43.93
N ARG A 25 5.59 4.51 -43.75
CA ARG A 25 6.58 4.26 -44.82
C ARG A 25 7.53 3.15 -44.39
N ALA A 26 7.42 2.03 -45.11
CA ALA A 26 8.30 0.89 -45.04
C ALA A 26 9.71 1.24 -45.54
N LEU A 27 10.73 0.86 -44.78
CA LEU A 27 12.13 0.90 -45.18
C LEU A 27 12.44 -0.32 -46.06
N ARG A 28 12.77 -0.07 -47.33
CA ARG A 28 13.39 -1.03 -48.24
C ARG A 28 14.90 -1.06 -48.00
N LEU A 29 15.42 -2.26 -47.78
CA LEU A 29 16.85 -2.60 -47.86
C LEU A 29 17.32 -2.59 -49.33
N PRO A 30 18.58 -2.21 -49.62
CA PRO A 30 19.18 -2.46 -50.92
C PRO A 30 19.76 -3.89 -50.97
N GLY A 31 19.47 -4.59 -52.06
CA GLY A 31 20.07 -5.88 -52.40
C GLY A 31 21.10 -5.77 -53.52
N THR A 32 22.03 -6.72 -53.52
CA THR A 32 22.83 -7.36 -54.60
C THR A 32 24.15 -7.81 -53.93
N ALA A 33 24.71 -9.00 -54.12
CA ALA A 33 24.53 -10.03 -55.12
C ALA A 33 24.87 -11.42 -54.57
N ASP A 34 24.38 -12.40 -55.32
CA ASP A 34 24.54 -13.85 -55.31
C ASP A 34 26.00 -14.36 -55.25
N ARG A 35 26.21 -15.47 -54.53
CA ARG A 35 27.04 -16.63 -54.93
C ARG A 35 26.97 -17.74 -53.89
N GLY A 36 26.51 -18.90 -54.32
CA GLY A 36 26.34 -20.11 -53.52
C GLY A 36 27.63 -20.84 -53.15
N GLY A 37 27.46 -21.88 -52.34
CA GLY A 37 28.48 -22.88 -52.03
C GLY A 37 28.43 -23.38 -50.59
N ARG A 38 27.68 -24.47 -50.35
CA ARG A 38 27.99 -25.40 -49.25
C ARG A 38 29.31 -26.10 -49.57
N PRO A 39 30.13 -26.42 -48.56
CA PRO A 39 30.18 -27.84 -48.20
C PRO A 39 30.34 -28.13 -46.68
N ASP A 40 29.86 -29.31 -46.30
CA ASP A 40 30.27 -30.08 -45.12
C ASP A 40 31.75 -30.45 -45.21
N VAL A 41 32.55 -30.29 -44.13
CA VAL A 41 33.63 -31.23 -43.76
C VAL A 41 33.84 -31.21 -42.23
N ARG A 42 33.98 -32.43 -41.69
CA ARG A 42 34.33 -32.81 -40.33
C ARG A 42 35.79 -32.46 -39.95
N GLY A 43 35.99 -32.10 -38.68
CA GLY A 43 37.10 -32.57 -37.84
C GLY A 43 38.45 -31.86 -37.92
N ALA A 44 38.90 -31.30 -36.79
CA ALA A 44 40.24 -31.48 -36.25
C ALA A 44 40.36 -30.88 -34.84
N ALA A 45 41.16 -31.53 -34.01
CA ALA A 45 41.37 -31.32 -32.58
C ALA A 45 42.31 -30.17 -32.23
N GLY A 46 42.10 -29.56 -31.04
CA GLY A 46 43.07 -29.01 -30.07
C GLY A 46 44.12 -27.96 -30.52
N PRO A 47 44.54 -27.03 -29.62
CA PRO A 47 45.01 -27.38 -28.28
C PRO A 47 44.52 -26.48 -27.14
N ALA A 48 44.72 -26.99 -25.93
CA ALA A 48 44.48 -26.32 -24.65
C ALA A 48 45.30 -25.04 -24.46
N ARG A 49 44.72 -24.03 -23.77
CA ARG A 49 45.41 -23.24 -22.74
C ARG A 49 44.47 -22.33 -21.93
N ALA A 50 44.73 -22.35 -20.63
CA ALA A 50 44.55 -21.32 -19.61
C ALA A 50 43.12 -20.86 -19.21
N ARG A 51 42.69 -21.35 -18.05
CA ARG A 51 41.68 -20.70 -17.20
C ARG A 51 42.28 -19.40 -16.60
N PRO A 52 41.61 -18.24 -16.69
CA PRO A 52 41.84 -17.17 -15.74
C PRO A 52 40.93 -17.40 -14.53
N SER A 53 41.56 -17.80 -13.43
CA SER A 53 41.06 -17.58 -12.08
C SER A 53 41.05 -16.08 -11.81
N GLY A 54 39.85 -15.51 -11.75
CA GLY A 54 39.61 -14.10 -11.44
C GLY A 54 38.14 -13.93 -11.13
N GLY A 55 37.74 -14.31 -9.91
CA GLY A 55 36.40 -14.09 -9.39
C GLY A 55 36.18 -12.60 -9.18
N LEU A 56 35.60 -11.92 -10.17
CA LEU A 56 34.90 -10.67 -9.95
C LEU A 56 33.63 -11.01 -9.16
N ALA A 57 33.64 -10.68 -7.88
CA ALA A 57 32.43 -10.68 -7.07
C ALA A 57 31.39 -9.81 -7.78
N ARG A 58 30.25 -10.39 -8.15
CA ARG A 58 29.12 -9.62 -8.65
C ARG A 58 28.71 -8.64 -7.54
N PRO A 59 28.58 -7.33 -7.83
CA PRO A 59 28.08 -6.38 -6.84
C PRO A 59 26.72 -6.87 -6.36
N SER A 60 26.57 -7.02 -5.05
CA SER A 60 25.29 -7.41 -4.46
C SER A 60 24.32 -6.24 -4.60
N VAL A 61 23.41 -6.32 -5.58
CA VAL A 61 22.32 -5.36 -5.73
C VAL A 61 21.29 -5.67 -4.65
N ARG A 62 21.30 -4.89 -3.57
CA ARG A 62 20.18 -4.88 -2.62
C ARG A 62 19.11 -3.95 -3.19
N VAL A 63 18.13 -4.53 -3.86
CA VAL A 63 16.84 -3.86 -4.02
C VAL A 63 16.28 -3.70 -2.62
N ALA A 64 16.16 -2.46 -2.14
CA ALA A 64 15.52 -2.22 -0.85
C ALA A 64 14.14 -2.89 -0.90
N PRO A 65 13.84 -3.85 -0.01
CA PRO A 65 12.52 -4.45 0.01
C PRO A 65 11.50 -3.32 0.20
N LEU A 66 10.36 -3.40 -0.50
CA LEU A 66 9.13 -2.76 -0.04
C LEU A 66 9.10 -2.94 1.47
N HIS A 67 9.08 -1.85 2.24
CA HIS A 67 9.19 -1.90 3.70
C HIS A 67 8.18 -2.90 4.29
N THR A 68 8.58 -4.14 4.46
CA THR A 68 7.87 -5.19 5.19
C THR A 68 8.49 -5.21 6.57
N GLY A 69 8.15 -4.20 7.38
CA GLY A 69 8.78 -4.03 8.69
C GLY A 69 7.98 -3.11 9.60
N ARG A 70 7.14 -3.72 10.42
CA ARG A 70 6.54 -3.23 11.68
C ARG A 70 6.76 -1.73 11.95
N GLY A 71 5.73 -0.92 11.70
CA GLY A 71 5.70 0.49 12.12
C GLY A 71 6.10 0.65 13.59
N PRO A 72 6.88 1.68 13.94
CA PRO A 72 7.29 1.92 15.32
C PRO A 72 6.06 2.15 16.21
N ARG A 73 6.00 1.44 17.34
CA ARG A 73 4.98 1.67 18.37
C ARG A 73 5.29 2.98 19.10
N TRP A 74 4.53 4.02 18.83
CA TRP A 74 4.59 5.27 19.57
C TRP A 74 4.11 5.08 21.02
N ARG A 75 5.02 4.95 21.98
CA ARG A 75 4.71 5.14 23.40
C ARG A 75 4.70 6.65 23.67
N ARG A 76 3.52 7.19 23.99
CA ARG A 76 3.37 8.55 24.54
C ARG A 76 4.17 8.69 25.84
N ARG A 77 5.30 9.42 25.81
CA ARG A 77 5.86 10.11 26.98
C ARG A 77 6.64 11.35 26.52
N CYS A 78 6.04 12.52 26.65
CA CYS A 78 6.77 13.77 26.84
C CYS A 78 6.14 14.50 28.04
N HIS A 79 6.92 14.62 29.11
CA HIS A 79 6.70 15.63 30.16
C HIS A 79 7.24 16.96 29.64
N PRO A 80 6.51 18.09 29.75
CA PRO A 80 7.10 19.40 29.57
C PRO A 80 7.76 19.85 30.89
N ARG A 81 9.04 20.21 30.83
CA ARG A 81 9.67 21.08 31.83
C ARG A 81 9.79 22.48 31.22
N ASP A 82 9.32 23.44 32.02
CA ASP A 82 9.71 24.85 32.08
C ASP A 82 9.35 25.77 30.91
N ALA A 83 8.13 26.30 30.98
CA ALA A 83 7.84 27.69 30.64
C ALA A 83 6.82 28.25 31.65
N GLN A 84 7.25 29.23 32.45
CA GLN A 84 6.40 29.93 33.43
C GLN A 84 5.30 30.77 32.73
N PRO A 85 4.08 30.88 33.29
CA PRO A 85 3.01 31.67 32.70
C PRO A 85 2.94 33.10 33.24
N LEU A 86 2.78 34.06 32.32
CA LEU A 86 2.28 35.41 32.61
C LEU A 86 0.81 35.33 33.06
N ARG A 87 0.54 35.82 34.27
CA ARG A 87 -0.80 36.02 34.80
C ARG A 87 -1.44 37.24 34.15
N THR A 88 -2.66 37.09 33.63
CA THR A 88 -3.62 38.20 33.62
C THR A 88 -5.04 37.66 33.77
N ALA A 89 -5.74 38.23 34.73
CA ALA A 89 -7.03 37.81 35.21
C ALA A 89 -8.16 38.36 34.34
N LEU A 90 -9.20 37.54 34.09
CA LEU A 90 -10.54 38.04 33.78
C LEU A 90 -11.58 37.13 34.44
N ARG A 91 -12.22 37.69 35.47
CA ARG A 91 -13.38 37.17 36.17
C ARG A 91 -14.58 37.11 35.22
N ARG A 92 -15.30 35.98 35.16
CA ARG A 92 -16.78 36.00 34.98
C ARG A 92 -17.46 34.92 35.80
N ARG A 93 -18.59 35.34 36.37
CA ARG A 93 -19.40 34.74 37.43
C ARG A 93 -20.20 33.52 36.93
N ARG A 94 -20.41 32.55 37.84
CA ARG A 94 -21.49 31.56 37.78
C ARG A 94 -22.84 32.22 38.11
N PRO A 95 -23.94 31.63 37.65
CA PRO A 95 -25.16 31.58 38.45
C PRO A 95 -25.55 30.14 38.82
N ASP A 96 -26.38 30.10 39.85
CA ASP A 96 -26.66 29.01 40.76
C ASP A 96 -27.71 28.00 40.31
N ARG A 97 -27.67 26.90 41.07
CA ARG A 97 -28.55 25.74 41.13
C ARG A 97 -30.00 26.10 41.45
N HIS A 98 -30.93 25.28 40.96
CA HIS A 98 -32.04 24.80 41.80
C HIS A 98 -32.14 23.27 41.74
N ALA A 99 -32.24 22.72 42.94
CA ALA A 99 -32.27 21.31 43.28
C ALA A 99 -33.70 20.76 43.33
N ARG A 100 -33.84 19.45 43.07
CA ARG A 100 -34.84 18.60 43.74
C ARG A 100 -34.19 17.27 44.12
N ARG A 101 -34.42 16.86 45.37
CA ARG A 101 -33.88 15.70 46.09
C ARG A 101 -34.83 14.47 45.99
N PRO A 102 -34.39 13.27 46.43
CA PRO A 102 -34.83 11.96 45.94
C PRO A 102 -35.84 11.23 46.86
N LEU A 103 -36.44 10.15 46.36
CA LEU A 103 -37.22 9.19 47.15
C LEU A 103 -36.86 7.73 46.80
N GLY A 104 -36.35 7.03 47.82
CA GLY A 104 -36.74 5.67 48.26
C GLY A 104 -36.72 4.47 47.31
N LEU A 105 -35.73 3.59 47.49
CA LEU A 105 -35.75 2.16 47.12
C LEU A 105 -36.57 1.33 48.12
N PRO A 106 -37.09 0.17 47.70
CA PRO A 106 -37.05 -1.04 48.53
C PRO A 106 -36.23 -2.17 47.87
N ARG A 107 -35.55 -2.98 48.70
CA ARG A 107 -34.68 -4.10 48.33
C ARG A 107 -35.37 -5.48 48.48
N ARG A 108 -35.09 -6.35 47.50
CA ARG A 108 -34.83 -7.83 47.55
C ARG A 108 -36.02 -8.79 47.78
N PRO A 109 -35.95 -10.10 47.37
CA PRO A 109 -34.73 -10.95 47.31
C PRO A 109 -34.52 -11.89 46.08
N GLU A 110 -33.28 -12.37 45.96
CA GLU A 110 -32.82 -13.51 45.14
C GLU A 110 -33.19 -14.86 45.80
N PRO A 111 -33.31 -15.97 45.03
CA PRO A 111 -33.55 -17.29 45.59
C PRO A 111 -32.27 -18.04 46.00
N GLU A 112 -32.29 -18.61 47.20
CA GLU A 112 -31.26 -19.48 47.78
C GLU A 112 -31.31 -20.91 47.19
N ARG A 113 -30.13 -21.52 47.03
CA ARG A 113 -29.94 -22.96 46.80
C ARG A 113 -29.84 -23.69 48.14
N PRO A 114 -30.36 -24.93 48.27
CA PRO A 114 -30.29 -25.67 49.52
C PRO A 114 -28.95 -26.38 49.74
N VAL A 115 -28.48 -26.35 50.99
CA VAL A 115 -27.41 -27.19 51.55
C VAL A 115 -28.06 -28.40 52.23
N GLY A 116 -27.57 -29.60 51.92
CA GLY A 116 -27.97 -30.87 52.55
C GLY A 116 -26.76 -31.69 52.99
N LEU A 117 -26.50 -31.64 54.30
CA LEU A 117 -26.03 -32.68 55.21
C LEU A 117 -24.85 -33.61 54.83
N ASP A 118 -23.73 -33.28 55.47
CA ASP A 118 -22.74 -34.10 56.16
C ASP A 118 -23.13 -35.56 56.49
N ARG A 119 -22.27 -36.54 56.12
CA ARG A 119 -21.89 -37.72 56.93
C ARG A 119 -20.55 -38.29 56.44
N ARG A 120 -19.48 -38.08 57.22
CA ARG A 120 -18.28 -38.94 57.21
C ARG A 120 -18.51 -40.16 58.10
N PRO A 121 -17.75 -41.26 57.87
CA PRO A 121 -16.98 -41.78 59.00
C PRO A 121 -15.53 -42.19 58.65
N HIS A 122 -14.68 -41.94 59.65
CA HIS A 122 -13.52 -42.72 60.12
C HIS A 122 -12.37 -43.15 59.19
N ARG A 123 -11.19 -42.60 59.51
CA ARG A 123 -9.87 -43.22 59.35
C ARG A 123 -9.72 -44.43 60.29
N PRO A 124 -8.83 -45.37 59.94
CA PRO A 124 -7.55 -45.41 60.66
C PRO A 124 -6.33 -45.56 59.73
N ALA A 125 -5.17 -45.18 60.26
CA ALA A 125 -3.85 -45.44 59.69
C ALA A 125 -3.41 -46.87 60.04
N ASP A 126 -2.65 -47.55 59.17
CA ASP A 126 -1.23 -47.87 59.41
C ASP A 126 -0.54 -48.59 58.22
N ARG A 127 0.76 -48.30 58.08
CA ARG A 127 1.91 -49.15 57.66
C ARG A 127 1.99 -49.96 56.34
N THR A 128 3.02 -49.56 55.58
CA THR A 128 4.12 -50.34 54.96
C THR A 128 3.91 -51.23 53.71
N SER A 129 4.68 -50.83 52.68
CA SER A 129 5.62 -51.63 51.87
C SER A 129 5.23 -52.09 50.45
N HIS A 130 6.25 -51.95 49.59
CA HIS A 130 6.54 -52.63 48.32
C HIS A 130 5.99 -52.10 46.98
N ARG A 131 6.86 -51.30 46.34
CA ARG A 131 7.30 -51.37 44.93
C ARG A 131 6.38 -52.12 43.94
N ARG A 132 5.82 -51.37 42.99
CA ARG A 132 5.84 -51.74 41.57
C ARG A 132 5.98 -50.49 40.70
N ARG A 133 7.12 -50.38 40.02
CA ARG A 133 7.36 -49.43 38.93
C ARG A 133 6.38 -49.77 37.80
N THR A 134 5.48 -48.86 37.47
CA THR A 134 4.80 -48.85 36.17
C THR A 134 5.31 -47.66 35.38
N HIS A 135 5.76 -47.94 34.16
CA HIS A 135 6.27 -46.95 33.21
C HIS A 135 5.22 -45.86 32.98
N ARG A 136 5.56 -44.61 33.27
CA ARG A 136 4.87 -43.44 32.72
C ARG A 136 5.17 -43.39 31.22
N GLY A 137 4.28 -43.95 30.41
CA GLY A 137 4.13 -43.53 29.03
C GLY A 137 3.64 -42.09 29.06
N GLY A 138 4.51 -41.14 28.72
CA GLY A 138 4.12 -39.76 28.48
C GLY A 138 3.11 -39.77 27.33
N SER A 139 1.85 -39.46 27.63
CA SER A 139 0.85 -39.15 26.63
C SER A 139 1.33 -37.88 25.90
N LEU A 140 2.04 -38.07 24.79
CA LEU A 140 2.22 -37.03 23.79
C LEU A 140 0.83 -36.67 23.29
N THR A 141 0.27 -35.58 23.77
CA THR A 141 -0.86 -34.93 23.10
C THR A 141 -0.44 -34.72 21.65
N PRO A 142 -1.19 -35.26 20.66
CA PRO A 142 -0.89 -34.99 19.27
C PRO A 142 -0.94 -33.47 19.11
N THR A 143 0.17 -32.89 18.69
CA THR A 143 0.22 -31.46 18.35
C THR A 143 -0.51 -31.35 17.03
N THR A 144 -1.83 -31.21 17.07
CA THR A 144 -2.62 -31.04 15.85
C THR A 144 -2.17 -29.74 15.19
N THR A 145 -1.64 -29.84 13.98
CA THR A 145 -1.36 -28.70 13.12
C THR A 145 -2.58 -27.78 13.09
N PRO A 146 -2.44 -26.48 13.37
CA PRO A 146 -3.58 -25.56 13.39
C PRO A 146 -4.28 -25.52 12.03
N ASP A 147 -5.60 -25.70 12.01
CA ASP A 147 -6.40 -25.44 10.81
C ASP A 147 -6.51 -23.93 10.53
N GLY A 148 -6.97 -23.58 9.32
CA GLY A 148 -7.10 -22.18 8.88
C GLY A 148 -8.02 -21.35 9.78
N GLU A 149 -9.06 -21.96 10.36
CA GLU A 149 -9.94 -21.28 11.32
C GLU A 149 -9.20 -20.92 12.62
N THR A 150 -8.45 -21.85 13.20
CA THR A 150 -7.65 -21.60 14.40
C THR A 150 -6.66 -20.47 14.18
N LEU A 151 -5.97 -20.46 13.03
CA LEU A 151 -5.01 -19.42 12.67
C LEU A 151 -5.71 -18.07 12.43
N ARG A 152 -6.87 -18.06 11.79
CA ARG A 152 -7.72 -16.87 11.64
C ARG A 152 -8.10 -16.26 12.97
N GLN A 153 -8.61 -17.07 13.91
CA GLN A 153 -9.00 -16.58 15.24
C GLN A 153 -7.80 -16.00 16.00
N ARG A 154 -6.63 -16.65 15.92
CA ARG A 154 -5.38 -16.16 16.55
C ARG A 154 -4.91 -14.84 15.93
N LEU A 155 -4.93 -14.72 14.61
CA LEU A 155 -4.59 -13.48 13.92
C LEU A 155 -5.52 -12.35 14.37
N THR A 156 -6.83 -12.58 14.33
CA THR A 156 -7.84 -11.57 14.69
C THR A 156 -7.68 -11.11 16.14
N GLU A 157 -7.44 -12.05 17.06
CA GLU A 157 -7.18 -11.71 18.47
C GLU A 157 -5.90 -10.89 18.63
N ARG A 158 -4.85 -11.19 17.86
CA ARG A 158 -3.62 -10.37 17.83
C ARG A 158 -3.89 -8.95 17.32
N LEU A 159 -4.69 -8.80 16.26
CA LEU A 159 -5.05 -7.47 15.74
C LEU A 159 -5.87 -6.66 16.75
N ARG A 160 -6.79 -7.32 17.45
CA ARG A 160 -7.61 -6.71 18.52
C ARG A 160 -6.77 -6.26 19.70
N THR A 161 -5.93 -7.14 20.25
CA THR A 161 -5.08 -6.85 21.42
C THR A 161 -3.99 -5.82 21.14
N THR A 162 -3.58 -5.66 19.88
CA THR A 162 -2.64 -4.61 19.46
C THR A 162 -3.32 -3.28 19.10
N GLY A 163 -4.65 -3.20 19.20
CA GLY A 163 -5.42 -1.98 18.94
C GLY A 163 -5.55 -1.62 17.46
N ARG A 164 -5.23 -2.54 16.54
CA ARG A 164 -5.39 -2.34 15.09
C ARG A 164 -6.80 -2.66 14.60
N LEU A 165 -7.55 -3.38 15.41
CA LEU A 165 -8.93 -3.77 15.14
C LEU A 165 -9.73 -3.48 16.40
N THR A 166 -10.58 -2.46 16.34
CA THR A 166 -11.27 -1.89 17.49
C THR A 166 -12.78 -1.89 17.32
N THR A 167 -13.27 -1.83 16.09
CA THR A 167 -14.70 -1.83 15.79
C THR A 167 -15.23 -3.27 15.74
N PRO A 168 -16.24 -3.63 16.55
CA PRO A 168 -16.72 -5.02 16.67
C PRO A 168 -17.16 -5.68 15.35
N ARG A 169 -17.70 -4.90 14.39
CA ARG A 169 -18.12 -5.45 13.09
C ARG A 169 -16.94 -5.81 12.18
N TRP A 170 -15.86 -5.03 12.23
CA TRP A 170 -14.63 -5.38 11.52
C TRP A 170 -13.99 -6.60 12.17
N GLU A 171 -13.96 -6.66 13.51
CA GLU A 171 -13.53 -7.86 14.22
C GLU A 171 -14.32 -9.10 13.77
N ALA A 172 -15.64 -9.02 13.76
CA ALA A 172 -16.50 -10.11 13.31
C ALA A 172 -16.18 -10.54 11.86
N ALA A 173 -15.99 -9.60 10.94
CA ALA A 173 -15.62 -9.89 9.56
C ALA A 173 -14.27 -10.65 9.47
N PHE A 174 -13.23 -10.21 10.18
CA PHE A 174 -11.94 -10.89 10.22
C PHE A 174 -12.01 -12.28 10.87
N ARG A 175 -12.98 -12.55 11.75
CA ARG A 175 -13.19 -13.89 12.33
C ARG A 175 -13.83 -14.88 11.36
N VAL A 176 -14.64 -14.39 10.41
CA VAL A 176 -15.44 -15.26 9.54
C VAL A 176 -14.93 -15.38 8.11
N ILE A 177 -14.27 -14.36 7.55
CA ILE A 177 -13.80 -14.39 6.17
C ILE A 177 -12.49 -15.20 6.07
N PRO A 178 -12.48 -16.34 5.35
CA PRO A 178 -11.31 -17.20 5.24
C PRO A 178 -10.32 -16.64 4.21
N ARG A 179 -9.24 -15.99 4.66
CA ARG A 179 -8.22 -15.38 3.78
C ARG A 179 -7.59 -16.38 2.79
N GLU A 180 -7.48 -17.65 3.19
CA GLU A 180 -6.98 -18.77 2.39
C GLU A 180 -7.85 -19.10 1.17
N ARG A 181 -9.10 -18.64 1.11
CA ARG A 181 -9.94 -18.76 -0.11
C ARG A 181 -9.58 -17.75 -1.19
N PHE A 182 -8.84 -16.71 -0.83
CA PHE A 182 -8.45 -15.63 -1.74
C PHE A 182 -6.97 -15.75 -2.16
N VAL A 183 -6.21 -16.68 -1.57
CA VAL A 183 -4.77 -16.80 -1.81
C VAL A 183 -4.40 -18.29 -1.88
N ASP A 184 -4.06 -18.77 -3.07
CA ASP A 184 -3.69 -20.16 -3.35
C ASP A 184 -2.16 -20.34 -3.47
N ARG A 185 -1.53 -19.52 -4.32
CA ARG A 185 -0.08 -19.47 -4.55
C ARG A 185 0.41 -18.05 -4.35
N PHE A 186 1.48 -17.89 -3.59
CA PHE A 186 1.97 -16.57 -3.23
C PHE A 186 3.44 -16.60 -2.83
N THR A 187 4.07 -15.43 -2.84
CA THR A 187 5.40 -15.22 -2.32
C THR A 187 5.33 -14.36 -1.06
N ALA A 188 5.96 -14.80 0.02
CA ALA A 188 6.03 -14.06 1.28
C ALA A 188 7.49 -13.72 1.60
N ALA A 189 7.70 -12.57 2.24
CA ALA A 189 8.99 -12.20 2.80
C ALA A 189 9.26 -12.98 4.09
N GLY A 190 10.39 -13.69 4.15
CA GLY A 190 10.93 -14.37 5.32
C GLY A 190 12.31 -13.82 5.71
N SER A 191 12.94 -14.43 6.71
CA SER A 191 14.29 -14.09 7.17
C SER A 191 15.34 -14.24 6.06
N ASP A 192 15.16 -15.24 5.19
CA ASP A 192 16.11 -15.62 4.15
C ASP A 192 15.76 -15.04 2.78
N GLY A 193 14.85 -14.05 2.74
CA GLY A 193 14.36 -13.41 1.53
C GLY A 193 12.96 -13.86 1.13
N LEU A 194 12.68 -13.86 -0.16
CA LEU A 194 11.36 -14.20 -0.69
C LEU A 194 11.19 -15.73 -0.81
N THR A 195 10.10 -16.24 -0.26
CA THR A 195 9.74 -17.67 -0.30
C THR A 195 8.42 -17.84 -1.02
N GLU A 196 8.36 -18.77 -1.97
CA GLU A 196 7.11 -19.19 -2.61
C GLU A 196 6.37 -20.22 -1.75
N HIS A 197 5.05 -20.09 -1.73
CA HIS A 197 4.11 -20.95 -1.04
C HIS A 197 3.01 -21.39 -2.00
N ASP A 198 2.60 -22.64 -1.89
CA ASP A 198 1.48 -23.22 -2.61
C ASP A 198 0.61 -23.97 -1.59
N LEU A 199 -0.62 -23.49 -1.41
CA LEU A 199 -1.57 -24.04 -0.43
C LEU A 199 -1.96 -25.49 -0.72
N ALA A 200 -1.94 -25.92 -1.99
CA ALA A 200 -2.26 -27.30 -2.35
C ALA A 200 -1.06 -28.24 -2.10
N ALA A 201 0.17 -27.74 -2.25
CA ALA A 201 1.38 -28.55 -2.09
C ALA A 201 1.82 -28.69 -0.62
N ASP A 202 1.75 -27.61 0.16
CA ASP A 202 2.16 -27.57 1.57
C ASP A 202 1.14 -26.73 2.39
N PRO A 203 -0.02 -27.30 2.72
CA PRO A 203 -1.10 -26.58 3.39
C PRO A 203 -0.71 -25.99 4.74
N GLU A 204 0.08 -26.72 5.53
CA GLU A 204 0.51 -26.29 6.87
C GLU A 204 1.33 -25.01 6.80
N ARG A 205 2.42 -25.02 6.03
CA ARG A 205 3.29 -23.85 5.89
C ARG A 205 2.60 -22.69 5.18
N ALA A 206 1.77 -22.98 4.18
CA ALA A 206 1.01 -21.95 3.48
C ALA A 206 -0.01 -21.27 4.40
N LEU A 207 -0.77 -22.02 5.20
CA LEU A 207 -1.76 -21.46 6.13
C LEU A 207 -1.10 -20.59 7.20
N GLU A 208 0.04 -21.00 7.76
CA GLU A 208 0.80 -20.17 8.69
C GLU A 208 1.22 -18.84 8.08
N ALA A 209 1.70 -18.85 6.84
CA ALA A 209 2.08 -17.65 6.13
C ALA A 209 0.84 -16.79 5.75
N ILE A 210 -0.27 -17.40 5.33
CA ILE A 210 -1.54 -16.70 5.02
C ILE A 210 -2.05 -15.93 6.24
N TYR A 211 -1.96 -16.51 7.43
CA TYR A 211 -2.41 -15.90 8.67
C TYR A 211 -1.29 -15.18 9.45
N SER A 212 -0.14 -14.99 8.82
CA SER A 212 0.88 -14.06 9.28
C SER A 212 0.43 -12.61 9.06
N ASP A 213 0.98 -11.68 9.84
CA ASP A 213 0.74 -10.24 9.66
C ASP A 213 1.67 -9.65 8.60
N SER A 214 1.74 -10.31 7.44
CA SER A 214 2.62 -9.96 6.32
C SER A 214 1.82 -9.83 5.02
N THR A 215 2.36 -9.03 4.10
CA THR A 215 1.85 -8.93 2.73
C THR A 215 2.30 -10.15 1.94
N LEU A 216 1.40 -10.68 1.12
CA LEU A 216 1.61 -11.86 0.29
C LEU A 216 1.55 -11.45 -1.18
N ILE A 217 2.63 -11.58 -1.93
CA ILE A 217 2.66 -11.25 -3.37
C ILE A 217 1.96 -12.38 -4.12
N THR A 218 0.95 -12.04 -4.93
CA THR A 218 0.07 -13.02 -5.58
C THR A 218 0.16 -13.01 -7.10
N ALA A 219 0.82 -12.00 -7.67
CA ALA A 219 1.10 -11.94 -9.09
C ALA A 219 2.38 -11.14 -9.37
N TRP A 220 3.02 -11.53 -10.47
CA TRP A 220 4.21 -10.91 -11.03
C TRP A 220 3.95 -10.64 -12.51
N ASP A 221 4.54 -9.58 -13.07
CA ASP A 221 4.61 -9.44 -14.52
C ASP A 221 5.75 -10.29 -15.11
N GLU A 222 5.86 -10.30 -16.44
CA GLU A 222 6.89 -11.04 -17.18
C GLU A 222 8.33 -10.58 -16.85
N ARG A 223 8.46 -9.39 -16.24
CA ARG A 223 9.72 -8.76 -15.88
C ARG A 223 10.09 -9.00 -14.41
N GLY A 224 9.29 -9.78 -13.68
CA GLY A 224 9.51 -10.10 -12.28
C GLY A 224 9.15 -8.97 -11.31
N ILE A 225 8.32 -8.02 -11.73
CA ILE A 225 7.79 -6.97 -10.86
C ILE A 225 6.46 -7.43 -10.29
N ALA A 226 6.29 -7.31 -8.98
CA ALA A 226 5.05 -7.67 -8.33
C ALA A 226 3.90 -6.77 -8.79
N THR A 227 2.80 -7.36 -9.27
CA THR A 227 1.63 -6.64 -9.83
C THR A 227 0.37 -6.77 -8.99
N SER A 228 0.33 -7.75 -8.08
CA SER A 228 -0.77 -7.94 -7.13
C SER A 228 -0.27 -8.53 -5.82
N SER A 229 -0.93 -8.17 -4.72
CA SER A 229 -0.70 -8.78 -3.42
C SER A 229 -1.96 -8.80 -2.57
N SER A 230 -2.00 -9.72 -1.61
CA SER A 230 -2.87 -9.61 -0.45
C SER A 230 -2.13 -8.82 0.64
N THR A 231 -2.51 -7.55 0.82
CA THR A 231 -1.95 -6.66 1.85
C THR A 231 -1.99 -7.27 3.24
N SER A 232 -0.99 -6.96 4.07
CA SER A 232 -0.93 -7.45 5.45
C SER A 232 -2.24 -7.18 6.23
N PRO A 233 -2.76 -8.17 6.98
CA PRO A 233 -4.02 -8.03 7.70
C PRO A 233 -4.06 -6.84 8.65
N GLY A 234 -2.95 -6.53 9.32
CA GLY A 234 -2.88 -5.41 10.25
C GLY A 234 -2.94 -4.05 9.55
N LEU A 235 -2.36 -3.91 8.35
CA LEU A 235 -2.51 -2.69 7.56
C LEU A 235 -3.93 -2.57 7.00
N MET A 236 -4.52 -3.69 6.54
CA MET A 236 -5.90 -3.67 6.04
C MET A 236 -6.91 -3.34 7.15
N ALA A 237 -6.74 -3.92 8.34
CA ALA A 237 -7.55 -3.58 9.51
C ALA A 237 -7.44 -2.08 9.86
N LEU A 238 -6.22 -1.53 9.90
CA LEU A 238 -5.98 -0.10 10.11
C LEU A 238 -6.72 0.76 9.07
N MET A 239 -6.66 0.38 7.79
CA MET A 239 -7.33 1.12 6.73
C MET A 239 -8.85 1.04 6.83
N LEU A 240 -9.42 -0.13 7.17
CA LEU A 240 -10.87 -0.28 7.35
C LEU A 240 -11.40 0.52 8.56
N GLU A 241 -10.63 0.58 9.65
CA GLU A 241 -10.94 1.45 10.80
C GLU A 241 -10.89 2.93 10.40
N GLN A 242 -9.88 3.35 9.63
CA GLN A 242 -9.77 4.75 9.15
C GLN A 242 -10.83 5.12 8.11
N LEU A 243 -11.24 4.16 7.26
CA LEU A 243 -12.29 4.37 6.28
C LEU A 243 -13.61 4.75 6.96
N ASP A 244 -13.83 4.27 8.19
CA ASP A 244 -14.98 4.64 9.01
C ASP A 244 -16.30 4.40 8.25
N ALA A 245 -16.38 3.25 7.55
CA ALA A 245 -17.56 2.87 6.77
C ALA A 245 -18.59 2.23 7.69
N GLU A 246 -19.83 2.71 7.59
CA GLU A 246 -20.98 2.30 8.40
C GLU A 246 -21.99 1.52 7.54
N PRO A 247 -22.77 0.58 8.11
CA PRO A 247 -23.90 -0.01 7.40
C PRO A 247 -24.81 1.07 6.78
N GLY A 248 -25.08 0.93 5.48
CA GLY A 248 -25.79 1.95 4.68
C GLY A 248 -24.86 2.77 3.76
N ASP A 249 -23.56 2.82 4.05
CA ASP A 249 -22.59 3.42 3.15
C ASP A 249 -22.37 2.58 1.89
N ARG A 250 -22.35 3.24 0.74
CA ARG A 250 -21.83 2.67 -0.53
C ARG A 250 -20.32 2.90 -0.64
N VAL A 251 -19.58 1.86 -0.96
CA VAL A 251 -18.11 1.88 -0.99
C VAL A 251 -17.59 1.52 -2.37
N LEU A 252 -16.62 2.31 -2.83
CA LEU A 252 -15.75 1.96 -3.96
C LEU A 252 -14.37 1.56 -3.44
N GLU A 253 -13.95 0.36 -3.77
CA GLU A 253 -12.58 -0.12 -3.62
C GLU A 253 -11.83 0.02 -4.96
N ILE A 254 -10.69 0.69 -4.94
CA ILE A 254 -9.75 0.75 -6.07
C ILE A 254 -8.60 -0.21 -5.81
N GLY A 255 -8.47 -1.24 -6.65
CA GLY A 255 -7.54 -2.35 -6.49
C GLY A 255 -8.22 -3.57 -5.87
N THR A 256 -9.06 -4.28 -6.64
CA THR A 256 -9.70 -5.52 -6.18
C THR A 256 -8.67 -6.55 -5.70
N GLY A 257 -7.56 -6.69 -6.41
CA GLY A 257 -6.53 -7.69 -6.12
C GLY A 257 -7.16 -9.07 -5.97
N THR A 258 -6.85 -9.77 -4.88
CA THR A 258 -7.41 -11.09 -4.65
C THR A 258 -8.91 -11.11 -4.30
N GLY A 259 -9.51 -9.96 -3.95
CA GLY A 259 -10.89 -9.86 -3.49
C GLY A 259 -11.10 -10.05 -1.99
N TYR A 260 -10.04 -10.29 -1.20
CA TYR A 260 -10.16 -10.49 0.25
C TYR A 260 -10.74 -9.26 0.97
N ASN A 261 -10.27 -8.05 0.64
CA ASN A 261 -10.79 -6.84 1.27
C ASN A 261 -12.22 -6.52 0.80
N ALA A 262 -12.55 -6.76 -0.47
CA ALA A 262 -13.94 -6.73 -0.94
C ALA A 262 -14.86 -7.64 -0.12
N ALA A 263 -14.41 -8.85 0.25
CA ALA A 263 -15.18 -9.77 1.09
C ALA A 263 -15.39 -9.24 2.52
N LEU A 264 -14.36 -8.62 3.13
CA LEU A 264 -14.48 -7.95 4.42
C LEU A 264 -15.50 -6.80 4.36
N LEU A 265 -15.44 -5.97 3.33
CA LEU A 265 -16.42 -4.90 3.09
C LEU A 265 -17.83 -5.48 2.91
N CYS A 266 -18.00 -6.55 2.13
CA CYS A 266 -19.29 -7.20 1.91
C CYS A 266 -19.88 -7.75 3.20
N SER A 267 -19.05 -8.36 4.06
CA SER A 267 -19.48 -8.91 5.35
C SER A 267 -20.06 -7.85 6.29
N VAL A 268 -19.62 -6.59 6.19
CA VAL A 268 -20.04 -5.51 7.08
C VAL A 268 -21.14 -4.65 6.47
N LEU A 269 -21.07 -4.38 5.17
CA LEU A 269 -21.92 -3.39 4.49
C LEU A 269 -23.01 -4.03 3.61
N GLY A 270 -22.87 -5.33 3.31
CA GLY A 270 -23.66 -6.04 2.32
C GLY A 270 -23.10 -5.89 0.90
N GLU A 271 -23.11 -6.96 0.12
CA GLU A 271 -22.52 -7.03 -1.22
C GLU A 271 -23.03 -5.95 -2.20
N ARG A 272 -24.30 -5.53 -2.07
CA ARG A 272 -24.90 -4.53 -2.97
C ARG A 272 -24.28 -3.15 -2.79
N ALA A 273 -23.75 -2.87 -1.59
CA ALA A 273 -23.12 -1.62 -1.24
C ALA A 273 -21.65 -1.54 -1.70
N VAL A 274 -21.04 -2.66 -2.05
CA VAL A 274 -19.63 -2.75 -2.44
C VAL A 274 -19.50 -2.75 -3.96
N THR A 275 -18.63 -1.87 -4.44
CA THR A 275 -18.11 -1.89 -5.81
C THR A 275 -16.59 -1.94 -5.73
N SER A 276 -15.96 -2.81 -6.49
CA SER A 276 -14.50 -2.94 -6.54
C SER A 276 -14.02 -2.92 -7.99
N VAL A 277 -12.90 -2.27 -8.26
CA VAL A 277 -12.33 -2.16 -9.61
C VAL A 277 -10.86 -2.55 -9.61
N ASP A 278 -10.46 -3.32 -10.62
CA ASP A 278 -9.06 -3.66 -10.88
C ASP A 278 -8.82 -3.65 -12.39
N VAL A 279 -7.60 -3.34 -12.80
CA VAL A 279 -7.25 -3.23 -14.21
C VAL A 279 -6.97 -4.57 -14.86
N ASP A 280 -6.62 -5.59 -14.06
CA ASP A 280 -6.19 -6.89 -14.54
C ASP A 280 -7.36 -7.89 -14.64
N HIS A 281 -7.65 -8.32 -15.86
CA HIS A 281 -8.77 -9.22 -16.14
C HIS A 281 -8.67 -10.57 -15.41
N ASP A 282 -7.47 -11.14 -15.32
CA ASP A 282 -7.25 -12.46 -14.71
C ASP A 282 -7.45 -12.37 -13.19
N THR A 283 -6.95 -11.30 -12.58
CA THR A 283 -7.15 -10.93 -11.17
C THR A 283 -8.63 -10.74 -10.87
N VAL A 284 -9.36 -9.98 -11.70
CA VAL A 284 -10.82 -9.80 -11.56
C VAL A 284 -11.58 -11.13 -11.64
N GLY A 285 -11.21 -12.01 -12.57
CA GLY A 285 -11.83 -13.33 -12.73
C GLY A 285 -11.65 -14.21 -11.49
N LYS A 286 -10.43 -14.25 -10.94
CA LYS A 286 -10.10 -14.99 -9.71
C LYS A 286 -10.84 -14.41 -8.50
N ALA A 287 -10.81 -13.08 -8.32
CA ALA A 287 -11.48 -12.41 -7.21
C ALA A 287 -13.00 -12.67 -7.21
N ARG A 288 -13.66 -12.57 -8.38
CA ARG A 288 -15.08 -12.89 -8.51
C ARG A 288 -15.40 -14.33 -8.13
N SER A 289 -14.52 -15.28 -8.43
CA SER A 289 -14.73 -16.69 -8.11
C SER A 289 -14.57 -16.93 -6.61
N ALA A 290 -13.49 -16.43 -6.00
CA ALA A 290 -13.28 -16.51 -4.55
C ALA A 290 -14.42 -15.84 -3.75
N LEU A 291 -14.88 -14.65 -4.20
CA LEU A 291 -16.02 -13.96 -3.58
C LEU A 291 -17.30 -14.82 -3.60
N ARG A 292 -17.61 -15.45 -4.75
CA ARG A 292 -18.79 -16.32 -4.89
C ARG A 292 -18.69 -17.56 -4.00
N GLU A 293 -17.52 -18.16 -3.89
CA GLU A 293 -17.27 -19.29 -2.99
C GLU A 293 -17.49 -18.90 -1.51
N CYS A 294 -17.24 -17.63 -1.16
CA CYS A 294 -17.56 -17.06 0.15
C CYS A 294 -19.02 -16.55 0.26
N GLY A 295 -19.87 -16.76 -0.75
CA GLY A 295 -21.28 -16.37 -0.72
C GLY A 295 -21.55 -14.90 -1.06
N TYR A 296 -20.58 -14.19 -1.67
CA TYR A 296 -20.71 -12.80 -2.06
C TYR A 296 -20.59 -12.60 -3.58
N ALA A 297 -21.39 -11.70 -4.13
CA ALA A 297 -21.37 -11.28 -5.52
C ALA A 297 -21.46 -9.74 -5.66
N PRO A 298 -20.52 -8.97 -5.08
CA PRO A 298 -20.49 -7.53 -5.27
C PRO A 298 -20.19 -7.17 -6.74
N ARG A 299 -20.38 -5.90 -7.09
CA ARG A 299 -19.99 -5.40 -8.41
C ARG A 299 -18.46 -5.30 -8.47
N VAL A 300 -17.82 -6.27 -9.13
CA VAL A 300 -16.38 -6.21 -9.46
C VAL A 300 -16.23 -5.79 -10.92
N VAL A 301 -15.45 -4.74 -11.21
CA VAL A 301 -15.25 -4.17 -12.56
C VAL A 301 -13.81 -4.40 -13.00
N CYS A 302 -13.62 -4.78 -14.27
CA CYS A 302 -12.31 -4.75 -14.92
C CYS A 302 -12.18 -3.38 -15.61
N GLY A 303 -11.29 -2.53 -15.14
CA GLY A 303 -11.14 -1.18 -15.67
C GLY A 303 -10.10 -0.34 -14.94
N ASP A 304 -9.84 0.86 -15.48
CA ASP A 304 -8.92 1.83 -14.90
C ASP A 304 -9.49 2.43 -13.60
N GLY A 305 -8.87 2.11 -12.48
CA GLY A 305 -9.25 2.60 -11.16
C GLY A 305 -9.16 4.12 -11.01
N ALA A 306 -8.32 4.80 -11.80
CA ALA A 306 -8.26 6.26 -11.80
C ALA A 306 -9.60 6.90 -12.22
N ARG A 307 -10.37 6.21 -13.09
CA ARG A 307 -11.69 6.66 -13.54
C ARG A 307 -12.81 6.35 -12.54
N GLY A 308 -12.53 5.58 -11.49
CA GLY A 308 -13.54 5.03 -10.60
C GLY A 308 -14.58 4.18 -11.35
N VAL A 309 -15.81 4.19 -10.85
CA VAL A 309 -16.93 3.45 -11.45
C VAL A 309 -18.16 4.36 -11.42
N PRO A 310 -18.29 5.30 -12.38
CA PRO A 310 -19.29 6.36 -12.34
C PRO A 310 -20.72 5.85 -12.45
N GLU A 311 -20.95 4.69 -13.08
CA GLU A 311 -22.28 4.10 -13.22
C GLU A 311 -22.88 3.59 -11.88
N ARG A 312 -22.08 3.59 -10.81
CA ARG A 312 -22.45 3.15 -9.46
C ARG A 312 -22.37 4.27 -8.42
N MET A 313 -22.06 5.50 -8.86
CA MET A 313 -22.04 6.69 -8.01
C MET A 313 -23.46 7.03 -7.49
N PRO A 314 -23.61 7.76 -6.37
CA PRO A 314 -22.53 8.28 -5.54
C PRO A 314 -22.06 7.28 -4.46
N TYR A 315 -20.80 7.39 -4.09
CA TYR A 315 -20.18 6.66 -2.99
C TYR A 315 -20.13 7.50 -1.72
N HIS A 316 -20.20 6.82 -0.58
CA HIS A 316 -20.02 7.42 0.74
C HIS A 316 -18.58 7.27 1.21
N ARG A 317 -17.90 6.20 0.76
CA ARG A 317 -16.49 5.95 1.03
C ARG A 317 -15.77 5.49 -0.23
N ILE A 318 -14.53 5.93 -0.39
CA ILE A 318 -13.60 5.41 -1.40
C ILE A 318 -12.36 4.94 -0.66
N ILE A 319 -11.89 3.72 -0.97
CA ILE A 319 -10.65 3.17 -0.45
C ILE A 319 -9.76 2.74 -1.62
N ALA A 320 -8.52 3.23 -1.68
CA ALA A 320 -7.54 2.78 -2.66
C ALA A 320 -6.49 1.89 -1.99
N THR A 321 -6.42 0.64 -2.45
CA THR A 321 -5.50 -0.42 -2.00
C THR A 321 -4.33 -0.58 -2.97
N CYS A 322 -3.99 0.50 -3.66
CA CYS A 322 -2.81 0.70 -4.51
C CYS A 322 -2.23 2.10 -4.26
N GLY A 323 -0.93 2.28 -4.50
CA GLY A 323 -0.25 3.56 -4.36
C GLY A 323 -0.53 4.47 -5.55
N VAL A 324 -0.94 5.71 -5.30
CA VAL A 324 -1.14 6.73 -6.35
C VAL A 324 -0.10 7.84 -6.22
N GLY A 325 0.27 8.46 -7.36
CA GLY A 325 1.14 9.65 -7.37
C GLY A 325 0.39 10.98 -7.17
N ARG A 326 -0.90 11.00 -7.53
CA ARG A 326 -1.85 12.11 -7.35
C ARG A 326 -3.24 11.51 -7.12
N ILE A 327 -4.12 12.24 -6.45
CA ILE A 327 -5.52 11.85 -6.27
C ILE A 327 -6.29 12.16 -7.58
N PRO A 328 -6.88 11.18 -8.26
CA PRO A 328 -7.70 11.42 -9.44
C PRO A 328 -8.92 12.31 -9.13
N PRO A 329 -9.19 13.37 -9.90
CA PRO A 329 -10.38 14.22 -9.73
C PRO A 329 -11.70 13.45 -9.75
N GLU A 330 -11.75 12.34 -10.50
CA GLU A 330 -12.89 11.46 -10.65
C GLU A 330 -13.35 10.88 -9.30
N TRP A 331 -12.41 10.60 -8.39
CA TRP A 331 -12.75 10.09 -7.07
C TRP A 331 -13.52 11.13 -6.25
N ALA A 332 -13.11 12.40 -6.32
CA ALA A 332 -13.84 13.49 -5.67
C ALA A 332 -15.23 13.68 -6.28
N ARG A 333 -15.38 13.58 -7.61
CA ARG A 333 -16.67 13.73 -8.30
C ARG A 333 -17.66 12.63 -7.94
N GLN A 334 -17.19 11.41 -7.69
CA GLN A 334 -18.04 10.26 -7.37
C GLN A 334 -18.37 10.12 -5.87
N LEU A 335 -17.74 10.93 -5.01
CA LEU A 335 -17.93 10.91 -3.56
C LEU A 335 -19.02 11.92 -3.14
N VAL A 336 -19.91 11.54 -2.22
CA VAL A 336 -20.90 12.47 -1.64
C VAL A 336 -20.20 13.59 -0.84
N PRO A 337 -20.81 14.78 -0.71
CA PRO A 337 -20.36 15.76 0.28
C PRO A 337 -20.29 15.14 1.68
N GLY A 338 -19.20 15.36 2.40
CA GLY A 338 -18.92 14.76 3.71
C GLY A 338 -18.38 13.32 3.65
N GLY A 339 -18.37 12.68 2.47
CA GLY A 339 -17.80 11.35 2.26
C GLY A 339 -16.29 11.32 2.51
N ILE A 340 -15.75 10.13 2.78
CA ILE A 340 -14.34 9.92 3.11
C ILE A 340 -13.64 9.17 1.97
N LEU A 341 -12.45 9.65 1.63
CA LEU A 341 -11.51 9.00 0.74
C LEU A 341 -10.28 8.61 1.55
N LEU A 342 -9.93 7.32 1.51
CA LEU A 342 -8.69 6.80 2.08
C LEU A 342 -7.83 6.24 0.95
N ALA A 343 -6.62 6.75 0.79
CA ALA A 343 -5.71 6.29 -0.26
C ALA A 343 -4.28 6.18 0.27
N ASN A 344 -3.47 5.39 -0.42
CA ASN A 344 -2.02 5.46 -0.28
C ASN A 344 -1.46 6.45 -1.31
N LEU A 345 -0.85 7.53 -0.84
CA LEU A 345 -0.20 8.55 -1.65
C LEU A 345 1.26 8.67 -1.17
N SER A 346 2.19 8.33 -2.06
CA SER A 346 3.64 8.51 -1.84
C SER A 346 4.18 7.91 -0.53
N PHE A 347 3.86 6.63 -0.26
CA PHE A 347 4.26 5.87 0.94
C PHE A 347 3.56 6.28 2.25
N ALA A 348 2.52 7.11 2.19
CA ALA A 348 1.68 7.42 3.34
C ALA A 348 0.20 7.23 3.03
N LEU A 349 -0.59 6.87 4.04
CA LEU A 349 -2.04 6.91 3.98
C LEU A 349 -2.50 8.37 4.11
N VAL A 350 -3.44 8.76 3.27
CA VAL A 350 -4.11 10.06 3.32
C VAL A 350 -5.61 9.86 3.48
N ARG A 351 -6.19 10.51 4.49
CA ARG A 351 -7.63 10.43 4.80
C ARG A 351 -8.29 11.76 4.54
N LEU A 352 -8.94 11.87 3.38
CA LEU A 352 -9.56 13.11 2.93
C LEU A 352 -11.07 13.06 3.12
N ARG A 353 -11.66 14.18 3.55
CA ARG A 353 -13.10 14.38 3.52
C ARG A 353 -13.46 15.28 2.36
N ARG A 354 -14.54 14.96 1.65
CA ARG A 354 -15.12 15.86 0.64
C ARG A 354 -15.87 17.00 1.31
N THR A 355 -15.46 18.22 1.03
CA THR A 355 -16.11 19.44 1.54
C THR A 355 -17.31 19.81 0.66
N PRO A 356 -18.25 20.66 1.14
CA PRO A 356 -19.43 21.06 0.37
C PRO A 356 -19.10 21.80 -0.94
N ASP A 357 -17.99 22.52 -1.00
CA ASP A 357 -17.46 23.20 -2.19
C ASP A 357 -16.72 22.25 -3.16
N GLY A 358 -16.71 20.94 -2.87
CA GLY A 358 -16.20 19.90 -3.77
C GLY A 358 -14.71 19.60 -3.64
N ARG A 359 -13.99 20.26 -2.73
CA ARG A 359 -12.59 19.94 -2.42
C ARG A 359 -12.49 18.63 -1.64
N LEU A 360 -11.33 18.00 -1.69
CA LEU A 360 -10.93 16.96 -0.73
C LEU A 360 -9.93 17.58 0.24
N SER A 361 -10.09 17.38 1.54
CA SER A 361 -9.10 17.87 2.51
C SER A 361 -8.99 16.96 3.73
N GLY A 362 -7.76 16.77 4.21
CA GLY A 362 -7.50 15.97 5.41
C GLY A 362 -6.03 15.61 5.61
N PRO A 363 -5.69 14.97 6.73
CA PRO A 363 -4.33 14.67 7.10
C PRO A 363 -3.78 13.42 6.41
N PHE A 364 -2.45 13.33 6.34
CA PHE A 364 -1.76 12.05 6.25
C PHE A 364 -1.75 11.38 7.63
N THR A 365 -1.80 10.04 7.68
CA THR A 365 -1.99 9.30 8.95
C THR A 365 -0.81 8.38 9.26
N ASP A 366 -0.58 7.38 8.43
CA ASP A 366 0.41 6.32 8.68
C ASP A 366 1.26 6.07 7.44
N THR A 367 2.51 5.63 7.64
CA THR A 367 3.33 5.15 6.53
C THR A 367 2.85 3.78 6.07
N ALA A 368 2.74 3.60 4.76
CA ALA A 368 2.33 2.34 4.15
C ALA A 368 2.91 2.25 2.73
N ALA A 369 3.41 1.07 2.36
CA ALA A 369 3.89 0.82 1.01
C ALA A 369 2.85 -0.02 0.27
N PHE A 370 2.50 0.43 -0.94
CA PHE A 370 1.61 -0.27 -1.85
C PHE A 370 2.28 -0.39 -3.22
N MET A 371 1.82 -1.37 -4.00
CA MET A 371 2.15 -1.41 -5.42
C MET A 371 1.54 -0.20 -6.12
N SER A 372 2.27 0.39 -7.06
CA SER A 372 1.77 1.55 -7.82
C SER A 372 0.50 1.18 -8.59
N MET A 373 -0.44 2.10 -8.61
CA MET A 373 -1.64 2.01 -9.43
C MET A 373 -1.24 1.92 -10.91
N ARG A 374 -1.90 1.02 -11.63
CA ARG A 374 -1.74 0.83 -13.06
C ARG A 374 -2.99 1.30 -13.79
N THR A 375 -2.81 1.96 -14.93
CA THR A 375 -3.91 2.37 -15.82
C THR A 375 -4.23 1.33 -16.88
N GLY A 376 -3.35 0.35 -17.08
CA GLY A 376 -3.54 -0.82 -17.95
C GLY A 376 -2.76 -2.04 -17.47
N ARG A 377 -3.06 -3.24 -18.00
CA ARG A 377 -2.25 -4.45 -17.75
C ARG A 377 -0.81 -4.27 -18.25
N GLU A 378 -0.66 -3.58 -19.38
CA GLU A 378 0.60 -3.25 -20.05
C GLU A 378 1.48 -2.27 -19.25
N THR A 379 0.95 -1.62 -18.21
CA THR A 379 1.73 -0.70 -17.38
C THR A 379 2.74 -1.50 -16.56
N THR A 380 4.00 -1.51 -17.00
CA THR A 380 5.10 -2.18 -16.31
C THR A 380 5.88 -1.21 -15.43
N GLY A 381 6.36 -1.67 -14.27
CA GLY A 381 7.25 -0.89 -13.42
C GLY A 381 8.67 -0.78 -14.00
N THR A 382 9.54 0.00 -13.34
CA THR A 382 10.98 0.04 -13.66
C THR A 382 11.73 -0.98 -12.81
N THR A 383 12.57 -1.81 -13.42
CA THR A 383 13.38 -2.79 -12.69
C THR A 383 14.65 -2.15 -12.12
N ALA A 384 15.21 -2.77 -11.09
CA ALA A 384 16.51 -2.35 -10.55
C ALA A 384 17.62 -2.42 -11.62
N SER A 385 17.64 -3.46 -12.45
CA SER A 385 18.63 -3.61 -13.53
C SER A 385 18.55 -2.50 -14.57
N GLU A 386 17.36 -2.00 -14.90
CA GLU A 386 17.22 -0.85 -15.80
C GLU A 386 17.70 0.44 -15.16
N ILE A 387 17.35 0.68 -13.88
CA ILE A 387 17.85 1.85 -13.16
C ILE A 387 19.39 1.83 -13.19
N LEU A 388 20.01 0.68 -12.95
CA LEU A 388 21.47 0.53 -13.02
C LEU A 388 22.04 0.79 -14.41
N ALA A 389 21.38 0.31 -15.47
CA ALA A 389 21.81 0.53 -16.84
C ALA A 389 21.71 2.01 -17.24
N ILE A 390 20.59 2.66 -16.90
CA ILE A 390 20.34 4.09 -17.20
C ILE A 390 21.33 4.96 -16.43
N THR A 391 21.44 4.75 -15.12
CA THR A 391 22.36 5.50 -14.25
C THR A 391 23.82 5.07 -14.41
N GLY A 392 24.12 4.17 -15.36
CA GLY A 392 25.46 3.77 -15.75
C GLY A 392 26.06 4.68 -16.82
N GLY A 393 25.26 5.54 -17.45
CA GLY A 393 25.70 6.43 -18.53
C GLY A 393 26.72 7.49 -18.10
N GLU A 394 27.31 8.15 -19.10
CA GLU A 394 28.15 9.33 -18.90
C GLU A 394 27.26 10.54 -18.56
N ALA A 395 27.75 11.37 -17.64
CA ALA A 395 27.09 12.59 -17.19
C ALA A 395 28.13 13.60 -16.73
N GLU A 396 27.72 14.86 -16.60
CA GLU A 396 28.52 15.86 -15.90
C GLU A 396 28.60 15.50 -14.41
N SER A 397 29.81 15.59 -13.86
CA SER A 397 30.09 15.31 -12.46
C SER A 397 30.34 16.62 -11.71
N THR A 398 29.64 16.81 -10.60
CA THR A 398 29.81 17.96 -9.70
C THR A 398 30.27 17.47 -8.33
N HIS A 399 31.38 18.03 -7.85
CA HIS A 399 31.86 17.77 -6.49
C HIS A 399 31.08 18.59 -5.48
N ILE A 400 30.65 17.95 -4.39
CA ILE A 400 29.90 18.55 -3.30
C ILE A 400 30.68 18.34 -2.00
N ASP A 401 31.06 19.43 -1.35
CA ASP A 401 31.87 19.41 -0.13
C ASP A 401 31.14 18.78 1.07
N ARG A 402 29.80 18.84 1.07
CA ARG A 402 28.94 18.24 2.08
C ARG A 402 27.69 17.65 1.45
N GLY A 403 27.59 16.32 1.45
CA GLY A 403 26.42 15.58 1.00
C GLY A 403 25.19 15.80 1.88
N LEU A 404 24.11 15.11 1.51
CA LEU A 404 22.80 15.18 2.19
C LEU A 404 22.47 13.82 2.82
N PRO A 405 23.05 13.46 3.99
CA PRO A 405 22.73 12.20 4.66
C PRO A 405 21.24 12.08 5.01
N GLU A 406 20.58 13.21 5.24
CA GLU A 406 19.12 13.34 5.41
C GLU A 406 18.32 12.67 4.28
N LEU A 407 18.85 12.62 3.05
CA LEU A 407 18.16 12.03 1.89
C LEU A 407 17.84 10.53 2.08
N ALA A 408 18.59 9.86 2.98
CA ALA A 408 18.36 8.48 3.36
C ALA A 408 17.31 8.31 4.48
N GLU A 409 16.88 9.40 5.14
CA GLU A 409 15.89 9.34 6.21
C GLU A 409 14.49 8.95 5.67
N GLY A 410 13.75 8.17 6.46
CA GLY A 410 12.45 7.63 6.06
C GLY A 410 11.39 8.71 5.85
N ASP A 411 11.42 9.77 6.65
CA ASP A 411 10.40 10.82 6.61
C ASP A 411 10.51 11.72 5.37
N VAL A 412 11.73 12.06 4.93
CA VAL A 412 11.91 12.79 3.67
C VAL A 412 11.61 11.94 2.44
N THR A 413 11.72 10.61 2.55
CA THR A 413 11.35 9.69 1.47
C THR A 413 9.88 9.84 1.06
N PHE A 414 8.98 10.13 2.00
CA PHE A 414 7.57 10.43 1.70
C PHE A 414 7.43 11.70 0.85
N LEU A 415 8.05 12.81 1.27
CA LEU A 415 8.01 14.09 0.54
C LEU A 415 8.63 13.96 -0.85
N ARG A 416 9.72 13.20 -0.97
CA ARG A 416 10.39 12.95 -2.25
C ARG A 416 9.46 12.27 -3.24
N HIS A 417 8.71 11.26 -2.81
CA HIS A 417 7.73 10.60 -3.70
C HIS A 417 6.47 11.42 -3.93
N LEU A 418 6.18 12.45 -3.11
CA LEU A 418 5.11 13.42 -3.42
C LEU A 418 5.54 14.35 -4.55
N VAL A 419 6.73 14.92 -4.45
CA VAL A 419 7.27 15.87 -5.45
C VAL A 419 7.68 15.15 -6.74
N LEU A 420 8.29 13.96 -6.62
CA LEU A 420 8.83 13.15 -7.72
C LEU A 420 8.15 11.77 -7.77
N PRO A 421 6.86 11.68 -8.15
CA PRO A 421 6.12 10.42 -8.11
C PRO A 421 6.64 9.36 -9.11
N GLY A 422 7.31 9.79 -10.18
CA GLY A 422 7.92 8.91 -11.18
C GLY A 422 9.35 8.47 -10.84
N MET A 423 9.93 8.96 -9.74
CA MET A 423 11.30 8.66 -9.37
C MET A 423 11.44 7.33 -8.63
N HIS A 424 12.20 6.43 -9.24
CA HIS A 424 12.56 5.12 -8.68
C HIS A 424 14.03 5.09 -8.34
N ARG A 425 14.37 4.39 -7.24
CA ARG A 425 15.72 4.42 -6.67
C ARG A 425 16.22 3.02 -6.33
N VAL A 426 17.51 2.81 -6.53
CA VAL A 426 18.28 1.68 -5.98
C VAL A 426 19.46 2.18 -5.14
N THR A 427 19.87 1.37 -4.17
CA THR A 427 21.17 1.53 -3.50
C THR A 427 22.11 0.46 -4.05
N VAL A 428 23.34 0.83 -4.37
CA VAL A 428 24.39 -0.11 -4.82
C VAL A 428 25.51 -0.11 -3.80
N GLU A 429 25.80 -1.26 -3.22
CA GLU A 429 26.97 -1.41 -2.34
C GLU A 429 28.22 -1.53 -3.20
N THR A 430 29.19 -0.64 -2.97
CA THR A 430 30.48 -0.63 -3.65
C THR A 430 31.63 -0.62 -2.65
N GLU A 431 32.87 -0.81 -3.11
CA GLU A 431 34.07 -0.69 -2.27
C GLU A 431 34.22 0.72 -1.65
N ARG A 432 33.64 1.74 -2.30
CA ARG A 432 33.68 3.14 -1.85
C ARG A 432 32.51 3.51 -0.94
N GLY A 433 31.60 2.58 -0.67
CA GLY A 433 30.39 2.79 0.10
C GLY A 433 29.10 2.61 -0.71
N SER A 434 27.98 2.98 -0.11
CA SER A 434 26.65 2.80 -0.71
C SER A 434 26.34 3.94 -1.69
N GLU A 435 26.35 3.65 -2.98
CA GLU A 435 25.92 4.59 -4.01
C GLU A 435 24.40 4.68 -4.08
N TRP A 436 23.89 5.90 -4.20
CA TRP A 436 22.46 6.18 -4.35
C TRP A 436 22.18 6.50 -5.81
N ARG A 437 21.32 5.72 -6.46
CA ARG A 437 21.02 5.87 -7.90
C ARG A 437 19.53 5.96 -8.11
N ALA A 438 19.07 6.97 -8.86
CA ALA A 438 17.66 7.13 -9.16
C ALA A 438 17.40 7.55 -10.62
N HIS A 439 16.22 7.19 -11.09
CA HIS A 439 15.70 7.51 -12.42
C HIS A 439 14.24 7.94 -12.27
N ASP A 440 13.89 9.10 -12.84
CA ASP A 440 12.52 9.59 -12.95
C ASP A 440 11.93 9.22 -14.31
N THR A 441 10.95 8.33 -14.27
CA THR A 441 10.25 7.82 -15.45
C THR A 441 9.38 8.86 -16.15
N THR A 442 9.13 10.01 -15.51
CA THR A 442 8.29 11.08 -16.06
C THR A 442 8.95 11.78 -17.24
N ASP A 443 10.26 12.06 -17.14
CA ASP A 443 11.03 12.81 -18.13
C ASP A 443 12.35 12.13 -18.53
N GLY A 444 12.69 10.98 -17.92
CA GLY A 444 13.92 10.24 -18.18
C GLY A 444 15.14 10.78 -17.45
N SER A 445 14.98 11.78 -16.58
CA SER A 445 16.10 12.33 -15.79
C SER A 445 16.61 11.31 -14.79
N TRP A 446 17.91 11.28 -14.56
CA TRP A 446 18.52 10.37 -13.62
C TRP A 446 19.66 11.04 -12.86
N ILE A 447 19.97 10.47 -11.69
CA ILE A 447 21.02 10.96 -10.80
C ILE A 447 21.71 9.79 -10.11
N ARG A 448 23.03 9.91 -9.94
CA ARG A 448 23.93 9.00 -9.25
C ARG A 448 24.72 9.81 -8.23
N LEU A 449 24.60 9.44 -6.96
CA LEU A 449 25.31 10.04 -5.84
C LEU A 449 26.39 9.05 -5.42
N VAL A 450 27.64 9.42 -5.66
CA VAL A 450 28.82 8.60 -5.33
C VAL A 450 29.43 9.14 -4.05
N PRO A 451 29.48 8.34 -2.96
CA PRO A 451 30.13 8.77 -1.72
C PRO A 451 31.62 9.04 -1.94
N GLY A 452 32.10 10.16 -1.39
CA GLY A 452 33.52 10.51 -1.32
C GLY A 452 34.11 10.27 0.07
N ASP A 453 35.24 10.91 0.36
CA ASP A 453 35.86 10.88 1.69
C ASP A 453 35.06 11.73 2.68
N GLY A 454 34.83 11.21 3.89
CA GLY A 454 34.07 11.91 4.93
C GLY A 454 32.63 12.18 4.51
N ASP A 455 32.22 13.46 4.58
CA ASP A 455 30.88 13.90 4.20
C ASP A 455 30.79 14.36 2.72
N THR A 456 31.87 14.22 1.94
CA THR A 456 31.88 14.67 0.54
C THR A 456 31.09 13.75 -0.38
N LEU A 457 30.57 14.30 -1.48
CA LEU A 457 29.75 13.57 -2.44
C LEU A 457 30.10 14.02 -3.86
N THR A 458 30.12 13.08 -4.81
CA THR A 458 30.08 13.41 -6.24
C THR A 458 28.69 13.16 -6.78
N VAL A 459 28.11 14.18 -7.40
CA VAL A 459 26.80 14.14 -8.03
C VAL A 459 27.00 14.01 -9.53
N GLU A 460 26.37 12.99 -10.12
CA GLU A 460 26.36 12.78 -11.56
C GLU A 460 24.92 12.67 -12.02
N GLN A 461 24.50 13.52 -12.95
CA GLN A 461 23.10 13.59 -13.36
C GLN A 461 22.98 13.93 -14.84
N SER A 462 21.90 13.47 -15.46
CA SER A 462 21.59 13.78 -16.86
C SER A 462 20.09 13.68 -17.08
N GLY A 463 19.61 14.40 -18.10
CA GLY A 463 18.22 14.41 -18.54
C GLY A 463 17.65 15.83 -18.63
N PRO A 464 16.35 15.96 -18.96
CA PRO A 464 15.71 17.26 -19.13
C PRO A 464 15.68 18.14 -17.87
N ARG A 465 15.87 17.54 -16.69
CA ARG A 465 15.82 18.24 -15.40
C ARG A 465 16.99 17.82 -14.51
N GLU A 466 17.61 18.81 -13.87
CA GLU A 466 18.59 18.58 -12.81
C GLU A 466 17.88 18.14 -11.53
N LEU A 467 18.12 16.91 -11.09
CA LEU A 467 17.46 16.34 -9.92
C LEU A 467 18.14 16.79 -8.62
N TRP A 468 19.43 17.10 -8.63
CA TRP A 468 20.15 17.48 -7.41
C TRP A 468 19.61 18.75 -6.75
N PRO A 469 19.39 19.88 -7.46
CA PRO A 469 18.80 21.07 -6.85
C PRO A 469 17.42 20.81 -6.25
N VAL A 470 16.59 20.02 -6.94
CA VAL A 470 15.24 19.64 -6.48
C VAL A 470 15.30 18.84 -5.16
N LEU A 471 16.22 17.88 -5.07
CA LEU A 471 16.40 17.07 -3.86
C LEU A 471 16.96 17.89 -2.70
N THR A 472 17.90 18.80 -2.99
CA THR A 472 18.50 19.69 -2.00
C THR A 472 17.46 20.64 -1.42
N GLU A 473 16.71 21.37 -2.26
CA GLU A 473 15.65 22.29 -1.84
C GLU A 473 14.59 21.57 -0.98
N LEU A 474 14.20 20.36 -1.38
CA LEU A 474 13.26 19.53 -0.63
C LEU A 474 13.77 19.19 0.78
N VAL A 475 15.02 18.73 0.88
CA VAL A 475 15.65 18.34 2.15
C VAL A 475 15.86 19.55 3.05
N GLU A 476 16.35 20.65 2.50
CA GLU A 476 16.58 21.90 3.23
C GLU A 476 15.27 22.44 3.79
N THR A 477 14.22 22.55 2.95
CA THR A 477 12.89 22.98 3.37
C THR A 477 12.32 22.06 4.46
N TRP A 478 12.52 20.74 4.36
CA TRP A 478 12.08 19.80 5.38
C TRP A 478 12.83 19.98 6.71
N CYS A 479 14.15 20.22 6.65
CA CYS A 479 14.98 20.52 7.81
C CYS A 479 14.57 21.84 8.49
N GLU A 480 14.32 22.90 7.71
CA GLU A 480 13.84 24.19 8.22
C GLU A 480 12.51 24.08 8.97
N HIS A 481 11.63 23.17 8.53
CA HIS A 481 10.37 22.87 9.22
C HIS A 481 10.54 21.96 10.46
N GLY A 482 11.77 21.61 10.83
CA GLY A 482 12.09 20.81 12.00
C GLY A 482 11.90 19.30 11.78
N LYS A 483 12.19 18.82 10.56
CA LYS A 483 12.11 17.40 10.17
C LYS A 483 10.77 16.73 10.53
N PRO A 484 9.62 17.32 10.16
CA PRO A 484 8.32 16.79 10.57
C PRO A 484 8.04 15.42 9.92
N PRO A 485 7.46 14.47 10.67
CA PRO A 485 7.04 13.17 10.13
C PRO A 485 5.79 13.30 9.24
N PRO A 486 5.47 12.28 8.41
CA PRO A 486 4.35 12.32 7.47
C PRO A 486 3.00 12.72 8.09
N ASN A 487 2.69 12.29 9.32
CA ASN A 487 1.42 12.55 9.98
C ASN A 487 1.21 14.01 10.44
N ARG A 488 2.22 14.87 10.31
CA ARG A 488 2.07 16.32 10.49
C ARG A 488 1.65 17.02 9.21
N TYR A 489 1.74 16.35 8.07
CA TYR A 489 1.28 16.90 6.82
C TYR A 489 -0.21 16.61 6.62
N GLY A 490 -0.83 17.43 5.79
CA GLY A 490 -2.07 17.06 5.15
C GLY A 490 -2.15 17.59 3.74
N LEU A 491 -3.25 17.28 3.08
CA LEU A 491 -3.46 17.53 1.67
C LEU A 491 -4.81 18.18 1.47
N THR A 492 -4.86 19.16 0.57
CA THR A 492 -6.10 19.67 0.00
C THR A 492 -6.04 19.52 -1.51
N VAL A 493 -7.03 18.85 -2.10
CA VAL A 493 -7.20 18.72 -3.55
C VAL A 493 -8.36 19.60 -3.97
N ALA A 494 -8.10 20.55 -4.85
CA ALA A 494 -9.11 21.44 -5.40
C ALA A 494 -9.91 20.75 -6.53
N PRO A 495 -11.09 21.29 -6.92
CA PRO A 495 -11.90 20.67 -7.96
C PRO A 495 -11.26 20.68 -9.35
N ASP A 496 -10.28 21.58 -9.57
CA ASP A 496 -9.46 21.65 -10.79
C ASP A 496 -8.34 20.59 -10.84
N GLY A 497 -8.14 19.84 -9.75
CA GLY A 497 -7.10 18.82 -9.63
C GLY A 497 -5.81 19.30 -8.98
N SER A 498 -5.66 20.59 -8.67
CA SER A 498 -4.47 21.10 -7.97
C SER A 498 -4.39 20.55 -6.54
N HIS A 499 -3.17 20.17 -6.14
CA HIS A 499 -2.89 19.61 -4.83
C HIS A 499 -2.07 20.60 -4.00
N THR A 500 -2.55 20.93 -2.80
CA THR A 500 -1.81 21.76 -1.84
C THR A 500 -1.49 20.92 -0.61
N VAL A 501 -0.21 20.66 -0.39
CA VAL A 501 0.30 20.03 0.84
C VAL A 501 0.50 21.13 1.88
N TRP A 502 0.08 20.85 3.11
CA TRP A 502 0.17 21.79 4.23
C TRP A 502 0.75 21.11 5.47
N LEU A 503 1.33 21.90 6.37
CA LEU A 503 1.96 21.43 7.60
C LEU A 503 1.11 21.84 8.83
N ASP A 504 0.70 20.84 9.61
CA ASP A 504 -0.20 20.91 10.77
C ASP A 504 -1.64 21.37 10.47
N THR A 505 -1.80 22.44 9.69
CA THR A 505 -3.11 23.00 9.35
C THR A 505 -3.17 23.46 7.89
N PRO A 506 -4.37 23.45 7.26
CA PRO A 506 -4.55 23.96 5.89
C PRO A 506 -4.13 25.42 5.66
N GLN A 507 -3.96 26.22 6.71
CA GLN A 507 -3.53 27.62 6.64
C GLN A 507 -2.00 27.77 6.50
N ARG A 508 -1.25 26.67 6.59
CA ARG A 508 0.21 26.64 6.40
C ARG A 508 0.57 25.77 5.19
N PRO A 509 0.26 26.22 3.96
CA PRO A 509 0.69 25.51 2.76
C PRO A 509 2.23 25.49 2.70
N VAL A 510 2.78 24.35 2.28
CA VAL A 510 4.23 24.15 2.18
C VAL A 510 4.66 23.65 0.80
N LEU A 511 3.78 22.97 0.05
CA LEU A 511 4.04 22.54 -1.32
C LEU A 511 2.75 22.63 -2.14
N THR A 512 2.89 23.02 -3.41
CA THR A 512 1.83 22.85 -4.41
C THR A 512 2.32 21.82 -5.40
N LEU A 513 1.49 20.81 -5.67
CA LEU A 513 1.77 19.78 -6.65
C LEU A 513 0.83 20.01 -7.83
N GLU A 514 1.43 20.24 -8.99
CA GLU A 514 0.75 20.25 -10.28
C GLU A 514 0.57 18.83 -10.82
#